data_AF-A0A352S4F8-F1
#
_entry.id   AF-A0A352S4F8-F1
#
_cell.length_a   1.000
_cell.length_b   1.000
_cell.length_c   1.000
_cell.angle_alpha   90.00
_cell.angle_beta   90.00
_cell.angle_gamma   90.00
#
_symmetry.space_group_name_H-M   'P 1'
#
loop_
_entity.id
_entity.type
_entity.pdbx_description
1 polymer ?
#
loop_
_entity_poly.entity_id
_entity_poly.type
_entity_poly.pdbx_seq_one_letter_code
_entity_poly.pdbx_strand_id
1 'polypeptide(L)'
;MSQEELGRLATMRAEARAEQFAAGRWLARRLLAVTFGGDASEWALSAAEDSPPLAIHTSGAVGVPVFVSIAHSGDHLACAVADVPVGIDIEHLQPRKHLDTLIEATTTEAER
;
A
#
# COMPACT_ATOMS: atom_id res chain seq x y z
N MET A 1 11.22 -9.90 -3.62
CA MET A 1 10.51 -9.70 -2.34
C MET A 1 11.45 -10.13 -1.21
N SER A 2 11.41 -9.45 -0.07
CA SER A 2 12.20 -9.81 1.12
C SER A 2 11.68 -11.09 1.77
N GLN A 3 12.47 -11.70 2.67
CA GLN A 3 12.02 -12.89 3.42
C GLN A 3 10.79 -12.59 4.28
N GLU A 4 10.67 -11.39 4.85
CA GLU A 4 9.50 -10.95 5.59
C GLU A 4 8.25 -10.86 4.70
N GLU A 5 8.38 -10.29 3.50
CA GLU A 5 7.28 -10.23 2.53
C GLU A 5 6.86 -11.63 2.07
N LEU A 6 7.83 -12.52 1.83
CA LEU A 6 7.57 -13.92 1.47
C LEU A 6 6.87 -14.67 2.61
N GLY A 7 7.30 -14.45 3.86
CA GLY A 7 6.65 -15.00 5.05
C GLY A 7 5.20 -14.53 5.17
N ARG A 8 4.95 -13.22 5.03
CA ARG A 8 3.58 -12.67 5.04
C ARG A 8 2.73 -13.26 3.92
N LEU A 9 3.25 -13.31 2.70
CA LEU A 9 2.55 -13.89 1.55
C LEU A 9 2.17 -15.35 1.81
N ALA A 10 3.07 -16.15 2.40
CA ALA A 10 2.83 -17.55 2.71
C ALA A 10 1.71 -17.79 3.75
N THR A 11 1.38 -16.79 4.57
CA THR A 11 0.27 -16.88 5.55
C THR A 11 -1.10 -16.57 4.94
N MET A 12 -1.16 -16.01 3.73
CA MET A 12 -2.40 -15.62 3.09
C MET A 12 -3.14 -16.84 2.54
N ARG A 13 -4.40 -17.01 2.96
CA ARG A 13 -5.24 -18.16 2.55
C ARG A 13 -6.04 -17.93 1.27
N ALA A 14 -6.40 -16.67 1.01
CA ALA A 14 -7.16 -16.30 -0.18
C ALA A 14 -6.20 -15.96 -1.33
N GLU A 15 -6.32 -16.67 -2.44
CA GLU A 15 -5.46 -16.50 -3.63
C GLU A 15 -5.52 -15.06 -4.15
N ALA A 16 -6.71 -14.50 -4.35
CA ALA A 16 -6.88 -13.11 -4.77
C ALA A 16 -6.15 -12.12 -3.85
N ARG A 17 -6.13 -12.38 -2.53
CA ARG A 17 -5.42 -11.53 -1.56
C ARG A 17 -3.91 -11.65 -1.70
N ALA A 18 -3.41 -12.86 -1.95
CA ALA A 18 -1.99 -13.13 -2.20
C ALA A 18 -1.52 -12.46 -3.50
N GLU A 19 -2.33 -12.53 -4.56
CA GLU A 19 -2.07 -11.85 -5.83
C GLU A 19 -2.04 -10.33 -5.67
N GLN A 20 -3.05 -9.74 -5.02
CA GLN A 20 -3.07 -8.31 -4.71
C GLN A 20 -1.85 -7.88 -3.90
N PHE A 21 -1.42 -8.68 -2.92
CA PHE A 21 -0.23 -8.39 -2.15
C PHE A 21 1.02 -8.38 -3.03
N ALA A 22 1.24 -9.43 -3.83
CA ALA A 22 2.39 -9.51 -4.72
C ALA A 22 2.40 -8.38 -5.77
N ALA A 23 1.26 -8.14 -6.41
CA ALA A 23 1.10 -7.09 -7.41
C ALA A 23 1.26 -5.69 -6.81
N GLY A 24 0.74 -5.44 -5.61
CA GLY A 24 0.93 -4.18 -4.89
C GLY A 24 2.41 -3.90 -4.57
N ARG A 25 3.15 -4.92 -4.12
CA ARG A 25 4.61 -4.80 -3.87
C ARG A 25 5.39 -4.55 -5.16
N TRP A 26 5.01 -5.20 -6.25
CA TRP A 26 5.60 -4.95 -7.56
C TRP A 26 5.33 -3.52 -8.04
N LEU A 27 4.09 -3.05 -7.95
CA LEU A 27 3.69 -1.69 -8.35
C LEU A 27 4.45 -0.64 -7.56
N ALA A 28 4.53 -0.80 -6.24
CA ALA A 28 5.26 0.12 -5.36
C ALA A 28 6.73 0.24 -5.75
N ARG A 29 7.44 -0.88 -5.96
CA ARG A 29 8.86 -0.85 -6.35
C ARG A 29 9.08 -0.19 -7.71
N ARG A 30 8.17 -0.40 -8.67
CA ARG A 30 8.21 0.29 -9.96
C ARG A 30 7.99 1.79 -9.83
N LEU A 31 7.01 2.19 -9.03
CA LEU A 31 6.69 3.59 -8.83
C LEU A 31 7.81 4.33 -8.10
N LEU A 32 8.43 3.68 -7.10
CA LEU A 32 9.63 4.18 -6.42
C LEU A 32 10.79 4.41 -7.39
N ALA A 33 11.10 3.42 -8.24
CA ALA A 33 12.16 3.53 -9.24
C ALA A 33 11.92 4.68 -10.22
N VAL A 34 10.69 4.83 -10.71
CA VAL A 34 10.34 5.92 -11.64
C VAL A 34 10.41 7.30 -10.97
N THR A 35 10.06 7.39 -9.68
CA THR A 35 9.93 8.68 -8.98
C THR A 35 11.24 9.15 -8.35
N PHE A 36 12.01 8.23 -7.77
CA PHE A 36 13.21 8.53 -6.99
C PHE A 36 14.50 7.98 -7.62
N GLY A 37 14.40 7.30 -8.76
CA GLY A 37 15.52 6.75 -9.51
C GLY A 37 15.88 5.31 -9.13
N GLY A 38 16.89 4.78 -9.82
CA GLY A 38 17.32 3.39 -9.72
C GLY A 38 16.39 2.40 -10.44
N ASP A 39 16.60 1.12 -10.17
CA ASP A 39 15.80 0.01 -10.67
C ASP A 39 14.83 -0.51 -9.59
N ALA A 40 13.70 -1.07 -10.02
CA ALA A 40 12.70 -1.61 -9.07
C ALA A 40 13.27 -2.69 -8.12
N SER A 41 14.30 -3.43 -8.54
CA SER A 41 15.00 -4.41 -7.70
C SER A 41 15.85 -3.78 -6.60
N GLU A 42 16.23 -2.50 -6.74
CA GLU A 42 17.03 -1.75 -5.78
C GLU A 42 16.19 -1.14 -4.66
N TRP A 43 14.86 -1.19 -4.76
CA TRP A 43 13.94 -0.71 -3.74
C TRP A 43 13.46 -1.85 -2.86
N ALA A 44 13.95 -1.95 -1.63
CA ALA A 44 13.43 -2.86 -0.62
C ALA A 44 12.20 -2.28 0.08
N LEU A 45 11.20 -3.14 0.30
CA LEU A 45 10.02 -2.81 1.11
C LEU A 45 10.04 -3.66 2.38
N SER A 46 9.88 -3.00 3.53
CA SER A 46 9.60 -3.66 4.81
C SER A 46 8.30 -3.11 5.37
N ALA A 47 7.63 -3.88 6.22
CA ALA A 47 6.43 -3.41 6.89
C ALA A 47 6.31 -4.17 8.21
N ALA A 48 6.54 -3.47 9.32
CA ALA A 48 6.17 -3.99 10.63
C ALA A 48 4.67 -4.27 10.68
N GLU A 49 4.27 -5.11 11.63
CA GLU A 49 2.85 -5.38 11.88
C GLU A 49 2.14 -4.05 12.21
N ASP A 50 0.96 -3.86 11.63
CA ASP A 50 0.12 -2.66 11.76
C ASP A 50 0.80 -1.31 11.44
N SER A 51 1.90 -1.34 10.67
CA SER A 51 2.61 -0.14 10.24
C SER A 51 2.56 0.03 8.73
N PRO A 52 2.59 1.29 8.22
CA PRO A 52 2.74 1.53 6.79
C PRO A 52 4.07 0.92 6.29
N PRO A 53 4.13 0.50 5.02
CA PRO A 53 5.37 0.00 4.46
C PRO A 53 6.44 1.10 4.42
N LEU A 54 7.67 0.71 4.72
CA LEU A 54 8.87 1.52 4.56
C LEU A 54 9.56 1.12 3.26
N ALA A 55 10.07 2.12 2.54
CA ALA A 55 10.86 1.94 1.32
C ALA A 55 12.32 2.33 1.58
N ILE A 56 13.25 1.44 1.25
CA ILE A 56 14.69 1.65 1.42
C ILE A 56 15.39 1.33 0.11
N HIS A 57 16.21 2.23 -0.40
CA HIS A 57 17.06 1.96 -1.55
C HIS A 57 18.30 1.16 -1.12
N THR A 58 18.68 0.12 -1.87
CA THR A 58 19.73 -0.83 -1.48
C THR A 58 21.13 -0.22 -1.47
N SER A 59 21.37 0.83 -2.26
CA SER A 59 22.64 1.57 -2.25
C SER A 59 22.77 2.57 -1.08
N GLY A 60 21.72 2.75 -0.27
CA GLY A 60 21.71 3.69 0.85
C GLY A 60 20.59 4.74 0.74
N ALA A 61 20.80 5.91 1.33
CA ALA A 61 19.79 6.95 1.37
C ALA A 61 19.67 7.70 0.03
N VAL A 62 18.43 7.95 -0.39
CA VAL A 62 18.06 8.67 -1.62
C VAL A 62 18.18 10.20 -1.49
N GLY A 63 18.76 10.69 -0.39
CA GLY A 63 18.91 12.12 -0.08
C GLY A 63 17.63 12.79 0.47
N VAL A 64 16.47 12.14 0.37
CA VAL A 64 15.19 12.59 0.91
C VAL A 64 14.48 11.44 1.64
N PRO A 65 13.58 11.75 2.60
CA PRO A 65 12.63 10.76 3.11
C PRO A 65 11.80 10.18 1.95
N VAL A 66 11.42 8.92 2.05
CA VAL A 66 10.55 8.27 1.06
C VAL A 66 9.39 7.62 1.78
N PHE A 67 8.18 8.04 1.38
CA PHE A 67 6.92 7.51 1.90
C PHE A 67 6.22 6.72 0.80
N VAL A 68 5.62 5.60 1.17
CA VAL A 68 4.87 4.73 0.27
C VAL A 68 3.56 4.32 0.92
N SER A 69 2.48 4.41 0.16
CA SER A 69 1.15 3.92 0.54
C SER A 69 0.59 3.05 -0.58
N ILE A 70 -0.06 1.94 -0.21
CA ILE A 70 -0.62 0.97 -1.13
C ILE A 70 -2.04 0.67 -0.67
N ALA A 71 -3.00 0.82 -1.56
CA ALA A 71 -4.40 0.45 -1.35
C ALA A 71 -4.87 -0.54 -2.42
N HIS A 72 -5.91 -1.30 -2.09
CA HIS A 72 -6.52 -2.28 -2.98
C HIS A 72 -8.01 -2.35 -2.69
N SER A 73 -8.83 -2.48 -3.73
CA SER A 73 -10.28 -2.69 -3.57
C SER A 73 -10.84 -3.41 -4.80
N GLY A 74 -11.50 -4.55 -4.58
CA GLY A 74 -11.84 -5.47 -5.64
C GLY A 74 -10.59 -5.84 -6.47
N ASP A 75 -10.67 -5.65 -7.78
CA ASP A 75 -9.57 -5.97 -8.71
C ASP A 75 -8.60 -4.79 -8.94
N HIS A 76 -8.76 -3.70 -8.18
CA HIS A 76 -7.95 -2.49 -8.34
C HIS A 76 -6.84 -2.43 -7.30
N LEU A 77 -5.69 -1.93 -7.74
CA LEU A 77 -4.55 -1.57 -6.91
C LEU A 77 -4.21 -0.10 -7.14
N ALA A 78 -3.91 0.60 -6.06
CA ALA A 78 -3.43 1.96 -6.08
C ALA A 78 -2.15 2.08 -5.24
N CYS A 79 -1.22 2.92 -5.69
CA CYS A 79 0.01 3.18 -4.97
C CYS A 79 0.37 4.66 -5.10
N ALA A 80 0.78 5.26 -3.99
CA ALA A 80 1.33 6.60 -3.92
C ALA A 80 2.72 6.54 -3.31
N VAL A 81 3.65 7.33 -3.85
CA VAL A 81 4.98 7.55 -3.30
C VAL A 81 5.27 9.04 -3.28
N ALA A 82 5.96 9.52 -2.25
CA ALA A 82 6.27 10.94 -2.08
C ALA A 82 7.46 11.15 -1.13
N ASP A 83 8.06 12.34 -1.19
CA ASP A 83 9.08 12.83 -0.25
C ASP A 83 8.48 13.49 1.01
N VAL A 84 7.14 13.51 1.08
CA VAL A 84 6.33 13.91 2.23
C VAL A 84 5.36 12.79 2.62
N PRO A 85 4.86 12.73 3.87
CA PRO A 85 3.89 11.73 4.28
C PRO A 85 2.68 11.70 3.33
N VAL A 86 2.34 10.51 2.83
CA VAL A 86 1.25 10.32 1.88
C VAL A 86 0.44 9.07 2.23
N GLY A 87 -0.88 9.17 2.04
CA GLY A 87 -1.81 8.05 2.14
C GLY A 87 -2.66 7.98 0.88
N ILE A 88 -2.93 6.77 0.40
CA ILE A 88 -3.92 6.52 -0.65
C ILE A 88 -4.91 5.49 -0.14
N ASP A 89 -6.17 5.71 -0.47
CA ASP A 89 -7.25 4.77 -0.22
C ASP A 89 -8.16 4.72 -1.45
N ILE A 90 -8.66 3.52 -1.75
CA ILE A 90 -9.60 3.29 -2.84
C ILE A 90 -10.67 2.33 -2.35
N GLU A 91 -11.92 2.59 -2.73
CA GLU A 91 -13.04 1.75 -2.33
C GLU A 91 -13.98 1.48 -3.51
N HIS A 92 -14.34 0.22 -3.67
CA HIS A 92 -15.34 -0.20 -4.65
C HIS A 92 -16.73 0.08 -4.09
N LEU A 93 -17.48 0.98 -4.74
CA LEU A 93 -18.83 1.34 -4.31
C LEU A 93 -19.77 0.15 -4.48
N GLN A 94 -20.24 -0.41 -3.37
CA GLN A 94 -21.24 -1.48 -3.36
C GLN A 94 -22.42 -1.12 -2.45
N PRO A 95 -23.65 -1.54 -2.82
CA PRO A 95 -24.79 -1.43 -1.92
C PRO A 95 -24.50 -2.14 -0.60
N ARG A 96 -24.57 -1.40 0.52
CA ARG A 96 -24.28 -1.92 1.85
C ARG A 96 -25.52 -1.80 2.74
N LYS A 97 -25.92 -2.92 3.36
CA LYS A 97 -26.95 -2.87 4.41
C LYS A 97 -26.41 -2.08 5.60
N HIS A 98 -27.26 -1.24 6.19
CA HIS A 98 -26.91 -0.39 7.33
C HIS A 98 -25.80 0.64 7.02
N LEU A 99 -25.71 1.11 5.77
CA LEU A 99 -24.78 2.18 5.39
C LEU A 99 -25.02 3.44 6.23
N ASP A 100 -26.29 3.81 6.45
CA ASP A 100 -26.65 4.98 7.26
C ASP A 100 -26.08 4.89 8.68
N THR A 101 -26.17 3.72 9.32
CA THR A 101 -25.59 3.50 10.66
C THR A 101 -24.07 3.63 10.66
N LEU A 102 -23.39 3.18 9.61
CA LEU A 102 -21.94 3.35 9.48
C LEU A 102 -21.59 4.83 9.32
N ILE A 103 -22.29 5.54 8.42
CA ILE A 103 -22.12 6.99 8.22
C ILE A 103 -22.33 7.71 9.56
N GLU A 104 -23.39 7.38 10.30
CA GLU A 104 -23.67 7.99 11.59
C GLU A 104 -22.55 7.78 12.63
N ALA A 105 -21.88 6.63 12.59
CA ALA A 105 -20.83 6.26 13.54
C ALA A 105 -19.44 6.80 13.16
N THR A 106 -19.17 7.04 11.87
CA THR A 106 -17.83 7.39 11.37
C THR A 106 -17.71 8.80 10.80
N THR A 107 -18.83 9.52 10.63
CA THR A 107 -18.84 10.88 10.07
C THR A 107 -19.39 11.88 11.08
N THR A 108 -18.81 13.07 11.06
CA THR A 108 -19.34 14.25 11.74
C THR A 108 -20.63 14.74 11.08
N GLU A 109 -21.37 15.63 11.75
CA GLU A 109 -22.58 16.23 11.19
C GLU A 109 -22.31 17.01 9.90
N ALA A 110 -21.12 17.62 9.78
CA ALA A 110 -20.74 18.41 8.61
C ALA A 110 -20.37 17.56 7.37
N GLU A 111 -20.10 16.27 7.56
CA GLU A 111 -19.71 15.33 6.50
C GLU A 111 -20.92 14.55 5.91
N ARG A 112 -22.13 14.78 6.43
CA ARG A 112 -23.39 14.15 5.99
C ARG A 112 -24.17 15.07 5.05
#